data_AF-A0A8T4CWW2-F1
#
_entry.id   AF-A0A8T4CWW2-F1
#
_cell.length_a   1.000
_cell.length_b   1.000
_cell.length_c   1.000
_cell.angle_alpha   90.00
_cell.angle_beta   90.00
_cell.angle_gamma   90.00
#
_symmetry.space_group_name_H-M   'P 1'
#
loop_
_entity.id
_entity.type
_entity.pdbx_description
1 polymer ?
#
loop_
_entity_poly.entity_id
_entity_poly.type
_entity_poly.pdbx_seq_one_letter_code
_entity_poly.pdbx_strand_id
1 'polypeptide(L)'
;MSKWKTVSLIALSMFGTLQANAACRGEWIEGPTFAAGDTVIYKTVVYTAQVTHTAYVGANWNPATTPTLWKVGGSCSGVTATPTPSTAPTLAPTPTVKPSATPTSTPTATIAPTATPRPTATPTPTPTPTPTLNPTPTPTATATTAPTPTVTPSIAPTVAPTATPAPLPSGAPSQVVLQNRFDQYAVGVYQAPQFKADWGIEPGESTGVPSGRLSIVADTANPANKVLRVRYLAGQVGGNSAMTFDAPLALPAQSMFLQYKVRFDQAFTWVKGGKLPGLGGGDTPTGCIQNGTFDGFTTRLMWRENGVGFQYYYFPGKKEECGDYAGLARRFEAGRWYTLTQQVVLNDIGQANGEFRQWIDGELVLENNAMLFRNSANVSVSAIKMDTFFGGSSSDWAPVNDQYAYFDDFIVSADSPLGMVDTRSTPPSYNHPVAGYSQWQASSVYPANSVVYRVDANGQYRYFRARGYTAKGIDPLLNSILEVYVGVYSPIRLDTAQKWIEIAKP
;
A
#
# COMPACT_ATOMS: atom_id res chain seq x y z
N MET A 1 -71.42 -22.99 -44.19
CA MET A 1 -70.62 -21.76 -43.99
C MET A 1 -69.83 -21.94 -42.68
N SER A 2 -68.66 -22.59 -42.76
CA SER A 2 -67.30 -22.03 -42.60
C SER A 2 -66.98 -21.63 -41.15
N LYS A 3 -66.49 -22.52 -40.26
CA LYS A 3 -65.13 -23.07 -40.07
C LYS A 3 -63.97 -22.04 -39.88
N TRP A 4 -63.36 -22.11 -38.67
CA TRP A 4 -61.91 -22.00 -38.32
C TRP A 4 -61.31 -20.57 -38.37
N LYS A 5 -60.43 -20.05 -37.49
CA LYS A 5 -59.40 -20.57 -36.56
C LYS A 5 -59.07 -19.45 -35.54
N THR A 6 -58.74 -19.81 -34.30
CA THR A 6 -58.06 -18.92 -33.34
C THR A 6 -56.56 -18.88 -33.68
N VAL A 7 -56.00 -17.69 -33.88
CA VAL A 7 -54.55 -17.48 -34.12
C VAL A 7 -53.93 -16.92 -32.85
N SER A 8 -53.05 -17.71 -32.22
CA SER A 8 -52.11 -17.23 -31.20
C SER A 8 -50.97 -16.48 -31.88
N LEU A 9 -50.76 -15.22 -31.51
CA LEU A 9 -49.59 -14.45 -31.93
C LEU A 9 -48.39 -14.86 -31.05
N ILE A 10 -47.48 -15.66 -31.61
CA ILE A 10 -46.12 -15.84 -31.09
C ILE A 10 -45.26 -14.77 -31.76
N ALA A 11 -44.80 -13.78 -30.99
CA ALA A 11 -43.79 -12.83 -31.45
C ALA A 11 -42.42 -13.54 -31.45
N LEU A 12 -42.04 -14.12 -32.60
CA LEU A 12 -40.70 -14.65 -32.83
C LEU A 12 -39.77 -13.49 -33.20
N SER A 13 -39.04 -12.95 -32.22
CA SER A 13 -37.96 -12.01 -32.47
C SER A 13 -36.78 -12.74 -33.13
N MET A 14 -36.67 -12.68 -34.45
CA MET A 14 -35.40 -12.97 -35.14
C MET A 14 -34.43 -11.82 -34.87
N PHE A 15 -33.65 -11.92 -33.79
CA PHE A 15 -32.34 -11.28 -33.76
C PHE A 15 -31.40 -12.16 -34.56
N GLY A 16 -31.25 -11.84 -35.85
CA GLY A 16 -30.12 -12.34 -36.63
C GLY A 16 -28.84 -11.79 -36.04
N THR A 17 -28.09 -12.60 -35.29
CA THR A 17 -26.71 -12.30 -34.95
C THR A 17 -25.91 -12.27 -36.25
N LEU A 18 -25.49 -11.09 -36.69
CA LEU A 18 -24.33 -10.98 -37.56
C LEU A 18 -23.13 -11.50 -36.76
N GLN A 19 -22.85 -12.79 -36.86
CA GLN A 19 -21.52 -13.31 -36.53
C GLN A 19 -20.56 -12.61 -37.49
N ALA A 20 -19.76 -11.68 -36.97
CA ALA A 20 -18.57 -11.23 -37.67
C ALA A 20 -17.71 -12.48 -37.90
N ASN A 21 -17.62 -12.93 -39.15
CA ASN A 21 -16.78 -14.05 -39.49
C ASN A 21 -15.34 -13.68 -39.19
N ALA A 22 -14.68 -14.47 -38.34
CA ALA A 22 -13.25 -14.39 -38.06
C ALA A 22 -12.46 -14.29 -39.37
N ALA A 23 -11.73 -13.18 -39.57
CA ALA A 23 -10.96 -12.96 -40.79
C ALA A 23 -9.47 -13.22 -40.57
N CYS A 24 -8.80 -13.81 -41.56
CA CYS A 24 -7.34 -13.87 -41.61
C CYS A 24 -6.81 -12.51 -42.10
N ARG A 25 -6.12 -11.78 -41.22
CA ARG A 25 -5.70 -10.38 -41.43
C ARG A 25 -4.24 -10.25 -41.89
N GLY A 26 -3.55 -11.37 -42.15
CA GLY A 26 -2.15 -11.38 -42.62
C GLY A 26 -1.16 -11.06 -41.50
N GLU A 27 -0.01 -10.45 -41.83
CA GLU A 27 0.97 -10.02 -40.82
C GLU A 27 0.39 -8.96 -39.89
N TRP A 28 0.68 -9.08 -38.59
CA TRP A 28 0.21 -8.12 -37.60
C TRP A 28 0.89 -6.75 -37.79
N ILE A 29 0.07 -5.70 -37.78
CA ILE A 29 0.50 -4.30 -37.80
C ILE A 29 -0.27 -3.49 -36.75
N GLU A 30 0.33 -2.41 -36.25
CA GLU A 30 -0.36 -1.42 -35.43
C GLU A 30 -1.25 -0.51 -36.29
N GLY A 31 -2.35 -0.02 -35.71
CA GLY A 31 -3.31 0.91 -36.30
C GLY A 31 -4.72 0.33 -36.46
N PRO A 32 -4.91 -0.85 -37.06
CA PRO A 32 -6.24 -1.40 -37.31
C PRO A 32 -7.00 -1.85 -36.05
N THR A 33 -8.34 -1.93 -36.21
CA THR A 33 -9.22 -2.67 -35.30
C THR A 33 -9.32 -4.14 -35.74
N PHE A 34 -9.14 -5.03 -34.77
CA PHE A 34 -9.30 -6.47 -34.89
C PHE A 34 -10.58 -6.88 -34.19
N ALA A 35 -11.45 -7.62 -34.87
CA ALA A 35 -12.63 -8.19 -34.25
C ALA A 35 -12.26 -9.43 -33.42
N ALA A 36 -13.03 -9.73 -32.37
CA ALA A 36 -12.87 -11.00 -31.66
C ALA A 36 -12.99 -12.18 -32.65
N GLY A 37 -11.98 -13.05 -32.67
CA GLY A 37 -11.84 -14.16 -33.61
C GLY A 37 -10.93 -13.91 -34.81
N ASP A 38 -10.56 -12.66 -35.13
CA ASP A 38 -9.61 -12.38 -36.22
C ASP A 38 -8.25 -13.04 -35.97
N THR A 39 -7.60 -13.55 -37.02
CA THR A 39 -6.27 -14.16 -36.92
C THR A 39 -5.20 -13.35 -37.63
N VAL A 40 -4.02 -13.21 -37.02
CA VAL A 40 -2.84 -12.52 -37.55
C VAL A 40 -1.59 -13.39 -37.46
N ILE A 41 -0.59 -13.11 -38.29
CA ILE A 41 0.75 -13.71 -38.22
C ILE A 41 1.69 -12.69 -37.56
N TYR A 42 2.32 -13.05 -36.45
CA TYR A 42 3.34 -12.23 -35.80
C TYR A 42 4.57 -13.08 -35.50
N LYS A 43 5.73 -12.68 -36.04
CA LYS A 43 7.01 -13.43 -35.93
C LYS A 43 6.83 -14.93 -36.20
N THR A 44 6.22 -15.25 -37.35
CA THR A 44 5.89 -16.60 -37.85
C THR A 44 4.86 -17.41 -37.04
N VAL A 45 4.30 -16.87 -35.96
CA VAL A 45 3.26 -17.53 -35.15
C VAL A 45 1.89 -16.93 -35.44
N VAL A 46 0.86 -17.78 -35.54
CA VAL A 46 -0.53 -17.34 -35.72
C VAL A 46 -1.18 -17.05 -34.36
N TYR A 47 -1.83 -15.90 -34.26
CA TYR A 47 -2.59 -15.48 -33.08
C TYR A 47 -4.02 -15.16 -33.44
N THR A 48 -4.96 -15.49 -32.55
CA THR A 48 -6.38 -15.16 -32.64
C THR A 48 -6.71 -14.04 -31.64
N ALA A 49 -7.40 -12.99 -32.08
CA ALA A 49 -7.90 -11.94 -31.20
C ALA A 49 -8.99 -12.47 -30.26
N GLN A 50 -8.84 -12.29 -28.95
CA GLN A 50 -9.78 -12.78 -27.94
C GLN A 50 -10.96 -11.84 -27.73
N VAL A 51 -10.73 -10.54 -27.93
CA VAL A 51 -11.73 -9.47 -27.82
C VAL A 51 -11.54 -8.49 -28.97
N THR A 52 -12.62 -7.82 -29.36
CA THR A 52 -12.53 -6.74 -30.34
C THR A 52 -11.74 -5.58 -29.75
N HIS A 53 -10.66 -5.16 -30.41
CA HIS A 53 -9.81 -4.07 -29.94
C HIS A 53 -9.10 -3.35 -31.09
N THR A 54 -8.69 -2.11 -30.86
CA THR A 54 -7.83 -1.34 -31.77
C THR A 54 -6.39 -1.42 -31.30
N ALA A 55 -5.46 -1.86 -32.15
CA ALA A 55 -4.04 -1.88 -31.82
C ALA A 55 -3.44 -0.47 -32.02
N TYR A 56 -3.71 0.47 -31.10
CA TYR A 56 -3.27 1.86 -31.23
C TYR A 56 -1.76 1.97 -31.46
N VAL A 57 -1.36 2.77 -32.46
CA VAL A 57 0.04 3.00 -32.82
C VAL A 57 0.83 3.50 -31.60
N GLY A 58 1.93 2.83 -31.28
CA GLY A 58 2.81 3.15 -30.15
C GLY A 58 2.41 2.53 -28.80
N ALA A 59 1.26 1.84 -28.72
CA ALA A 59 0.87 1.11 -27.51
C ALA A 59 1.62 -0.22 -27.33
N ASN A 60 2.27 -0.72 -28.40
CA ASN A 60 2.99 -1.98 -28.43
C ASN A 60 2.15 -3.19 -27.99
N TRP A 61 0.85 -3.20 -28.34
CA TRP A 61 -0.07 -4.30 -28.07
C TRP A 61 0.11 -5.47 -29.04
N ASN A 62 1.36 -5.88 -29.25
CA ASN A 62 1.68 -6.96 -30.17
C ASN A 62 1.22 -8.33 -29.62
N PRO A 63 0.87 -9.30 -30.50
CA PRO A 63 0.22 -10.54 -30.07
C PRO A 63 1.04 -11.40 -29.11
N ALA A 64 2.36 -11.26 -29.09
CA ALA A 64 3.23 -12.04 -28.21
C ALA A 64 3.28 -11.50 -26.77
N THR A 65 2.99 -10.20 -26.55
CA THR A 65 3.12 -9.55 -25.25
C THR A 65 1.80 -9.09 -24.63
N THR A 66 0.68 -9.25 -25.33
CA THR A 66 -0.67 -8.90 -24.82
C THR A 66 -1.64 -10.09 -24.82
N PRO A 67 -1.41 -11.09 -23.93
CA PRO A 67 -2.22 -12.32 -23.86
C PRO A 67 -3.66 -12.12 -23.36
N THR A 68 -4.03 -10.90 -22.99
CA THR A 68 -5.42 -10.52 -22.70
C THR A 68 -6.20 -10.18 -23.97
N LEU A 69 -5.51 -9.81 -25.05
CA LEU A 69 -6.07 -9.43 -26.33
C LEU A 69 -5.88 -10.52 -27.39
N TRP A 70 -4.84 -11.36 -27.25
CA TRP A 70 -4.44 -12.35 -28.25
C TRP A 70 -4.16 -13.72 -27.63
N LYS A 71 -4.57 -14.77 -28.33
CA LYS A 71 -4.27 -16.17 -27.99
C LYS A 71 -3.53 -16.84 -29.14
N VAL A 72 -2.47 -17.60 -28.83
CA VAL A 72 -1.76 -18.43 -29.84
C VAL A 72 -2.73 -19.47 -30.43
N GLY A 73 -2.74 -19.58 -31.75
CA GLY A 73 -3.59 -20.52 -32.50
C GLY A 73 -4.52 -19.85 -33.50
N GLY A 74 -5.26 -20.66 -34.27
CA GLY A 74 -6.10 -20.25 -35.40
C GLY A 74 -5.57 -20.78 -36.74
N SER A 75 -6.34 -20.61 -37.82
CA SER A 75 -5.96 -21.03 -39.16
C SER A 75 -5.99 -19.84 -40.14
N CYS A 76 -4.82 -19.31 -40.50
CA CYS A 76 -4.66 -18.31 -41.55
C CYS A 76 -4.24 -19.04 -42.85
N SER A 77 -5.19 -19.64 -43.56
CA SER A 77 -4.89 -20.34 -44.83
C SER A 77 -5.07 -19.37 -46.00
N GLY A 78 -3.98 -18.76 -46.47
CA GLY A 78 -4.05 -17.82 -47.59
C GLY A 78 -2.75 -17.17 -48.08
N VAL A 79 -1.58 -17.51 -47.54
CA VAL A 79 -0.31 -16.97 -48.05
C VAL A 79 0.73 -18.06 -48.21
N THR A 80 1.06 -18.32 -49.47
CA THR A 80 2.16 -19.17 -49.92
C THR A 80 3.49 -18.55 -49.45
N ALA A 81 4.23 -19.25 -48.61
CA ALA A 81 5.59 -18.86 -48.24
C ALA A 81 6.56 -19.18 -49.38
N THR A 82 7.31 -18.18 -49.86
CA THR A 82 8.47 -18.37 -50.75
C THR A 82 9.75 -18.28 -49.90
N PRO A 83 10.69 -19.25 -49.98
CA PRO A 83 11.81 -19.35 -49.04
C PRO A 83 13.04 -18.49 -49.39
N THR A 84 13.84 -18.24 -48.36
CA THR A 84 15.05 -17.40 -48.23
C THR A 84 16.33 -18.00 -48.87
N PRO A 85 17.37 -17.19 -49.18
CA PRO A 85 18.69 -17.37 -48.50
C PRO A 85 19.41 -16.02 -48.19
N SER A 86 19.96 -15.81 -46.98
CA SER A 86 21.35 -16.04 -46.47
C SER A 86 22.48 -15.06 -46.88
N THR A 87 22.92 -14.27 -45.87
CA THR A 87 24.27 -13.74 -45.50
C THR A 87 25.15 -12.80 -46.38
N ALA A 88 25.67 -11.74 -45.69
CA ALA A 88 26.95 -10.98 -45.82
C ALA A 88 26.93 -9.60 -46.57
N PRO A 89 27.94 -8.71 -46.40
CA PRO A 89 28.11 -7.70 -45.34
C PRO A 89 28.02 -6.22 -45.81
N THR A 90 28.10 -5.32 -44.82
CA THR A 90 28.09 -3.83 -44.78
C THR A 90 28.60 -3.03 -46.00
N LEU A 91 27.84 -2.00 -46.44
CA LEU A 91 28.35 -0.72 -46.96
C LEU A 91 27.42 0.48 -46.63
N ALA A 92 28.05 1.67 -46.61
CA ALA A 92 27.70 2.96 -45.99
C ALA A 92 26.34 3.64 -46.36
N PRO A 93 25.84 4.58 -45.53
CA PRO A 93 24.61 5.32 -45.83
C PRO A 93 24.83 6.34 -46.96
N THR A 94 23.94 6.33 -47.95
CA THR A 94 23.82 7.37 -48.99
C THR A 94 22.63 8.28 -48.60
N PRO A 95 22.73 9.62 -48.71
CA PRO A 95 21.70 10.53 -48.20
C PRO A 95 20.48 10.54 -49.13
N THR A 96 19.29 10.22 -48.60
CA THR A 96 18.04 10.25 -49.35
C THR A 96 17.29 11.59 -49.18
N VAL A 97 16.74 12.01 -50.31
CA VAL A 97 16.13 13.31 -50.62
C VAL A 97 14.85 13.60 -49.83
N LYS A 98 14.69 14.86 -49.41
CA LYS A 98 13.49 15.42 -48.75
C LYS A 98 12.25 15.33 -49.65
N PRO A 99 11.16 14.65 -49.24
CA PRO A 99 9.90 14.70 -49.97
C PRO A 99 9.18 16.03 -49.80
N SER A 100 8.60 16.49 -50.91
CA SER A 100 7.80 17.71 -51.10
C SER A 100 6.45 17.66 -50.36
N ALA A 101 5.98 18.82 -49.92
CA ALA A 101 4.72 18.97 -49.17
C ALA A 101 3.49 18.84 -50.08
N THR A 102 2.52 18.02 -49.65
CA THR A 102 1.17 17.91 -50.23
C THR A 102 0.23 18.91 -49.54
N PRO A 103 -0.67 19.60 -50.26
CA PRO A 103 -1.41 20.75 -49.73
C PRO A 103 -2.43 20.34 -48.66
N THR A 104 -2.43 21.08 -47.55
CA THR A 104 -3.35 20.90 -46.42
C THR A 104 -4.60 21.76 -46.64
N SER A 105 -5.78 21.17 -46.41
CA SER A 105 -7.07 21.85 -46.48
C SER A 105 -7.21 22.95 -45.42
N THR A 106 -7.69 24.11 -45.85
CA THR A 106 -7.95 25.31 -45.05
C THR A 106 -9.03 25.05 -43.97
N PRO A 107 -8.74 25.25 -42.67
CA PRO A 107 -9.77 25.17 -41.63
C PRO A 107 -10.61 26.45 -41.58
N THR A 108 -11.92 26.26 -41.43
CA THR A 108 -12.95 27.27 -41.23
C THR A 108 -12.70 28.09 -39.95
N ALA A 109 -12.86 29.41 -40.04
CA ALA A 109 -12.64 30.35 -38.95
C ALA A 109 -13.55 30.05 -37.73
N THR A 110 -12.94 29.70 -36.61
CA THR A 110 -13.61 29.62 -35.30
C THR A 110 -13.48 30.99 -34.63
N ILE A 111 -14.59 31.52 -34.14
CA ILE A 111 -14.67 32.84 -33.49
C ILE A 111 -13.81 32.84 -32.21
N ALA A 112 -12.91 33.82 -32.11
CA ALA A 112 -12.00 33.96 -30.99
C ALA A 112 -12.74 34.36 -29.69
N PRO A 113 -12.41 33.74 -28.54
CA PRO A 113 -12.95 34.16 -27.24
C PRO A 113 -12.41 35.55 -26.87
N THR A 114 -13.31 36.38 -26.35
CA THR A 114 -13.08 37.74 -25.87
C THR A 114 -12.06 37.74 -24.72
N ALA A 115 -11.10 38.67 -24.76
CA ALA A 115 -10.04 38.78 -23.77
C ALA A 115 -10.58 39.06 -22.35
N THR A 116 -10.28 38.16 -21.43
CA THR A 116 -10.45 38.38 -19.98
C THR A 116 -9.47 39.48 -19.54
N PRO A 117 -9.91 40.54 -18.82
CA PRO A 117 -9.02 41.61 -18.39
C PRO A 117 -7.95 41.07 -17.43
N ARG A 118 -6.70 41.48 -17.69
CA ARG A 118 -5.52 41.20 -16.89
C ARG A 118 -5.66 41.83 -15.49
N PRO A 119 -5.37 41.11 -14.39
CA PRO A 119 -5.39 41.68 -13.06
C PRO A 119 -4.34 42.80 -12.95
N THR A 120 -4.81 43.96 -12.48
CA THR A 120 -4.01 45.15 -12.16
C THR A 120 -3.03 44.81 -11.03
N ALA A 121 -1.77 45.23 -11.17
CA ALA A 121 -0.76 45.03 -10.13
C ALA A 121 -1.17 45.76 -8.84
N THR A 122 -1.26 45.02 -7.74
CA THR A 122 -1.40 45.56 -6.39
C THR A 122 -0.18 46.45 -6.07
N PRO A 123 -0.37 47.67 -5.55
CA PRO A 123 0.75 48.55 -5.22
C PRO A 123 1.64 47.92 -4.15
N THR A 124 2.95 47.88 -4.43
CA THR A 124 4.00 47.46 -3.49
C THR A 124 4.02 48.43 -2.30
N PRO A 125 3.96 47.95 -1.04
CA PRO A 125 4.11 48.84 0.11
C PRO A 125 5.50 49.48 0.10
N THR A 126 5.52 50.81 0.25
CA THR A 126 6.72 51.63 0.40
C THR A 126 7.52 51.18 1.62
N PRO A 127 8.86 51.00 1.54
CA PRO A 127 9.66 50.57 2.68
C PRO A 127 9.57 51.59 3.82
N THR A 128 9.16 51.11 4.99
CA THR A 128 9.27 51.85 6.26
C THR A 128 10.75 52.06 6.58
N PRO A 129 11.20 53.28 6.93
CA PRO A 129 12.60 53.51 7.28
C PRO A 129 12.99 52.67 8.51
N THR A 130 14.08 51.92 8.36
CA THR A 130 14.70 51.12 9.43
C THR A 130 15.19 52.06 10.54
N PRO A 131 14.91 51.77 11.83
CA PRO A 131 15.47 52.55 12.93
C PRO A 131 17.00 52.43 12.94
N THR A 132 17.68 53.58 12.98
CA THR A 132 19.13 53.69 13.15
C THR A 132 19.52 53.20 14.54
N LEU A 133 20.32 52.14 14.61
CA LEU A 133 20.94 51.69 15.85
C LEU A 133 22.07 52.65 16.23
N ASN A 134 21.96 53.23 17.43
CA ASN A 134 23.00 54.00 18.11
C ASN A 134 24.26 53.11 18.31
N PRO A 135 25.48 53.56 17.98
CA PRO A 135 26.68 52.74 18.17
C PRO A 135 26.91 52.43 19.65
N THR A 136 26.89 51.14 19.98
CA THR A 136 27.30 50.63 21.29
C THR A 136 28.83 50.50 21.30
N PRO A 137 29.54 50.93 22.37
CA PRO A 137 31.00 50.93 22.40
C PRO A 137 31.58 49.51 22.30
N THR A 138 32.65 49.41 21.51
CA THR A 138 33.44 48.21 21.22
C THR A 138 34.08 47.63 22.49
N PRO A 139 33.83 46.37 22.87
CA PRO A 139 34.63 45.70 23.89
C PRO A 139 35.98 45.25 23.31
N THR A 140 37.03 45.58 24.06
CA THR A 140 38.43 45.22 23.84
C THR A 140 38.61 43.69 23.81
N ALA A 141 39.33 43.19 22.80
CA ALA A 141 39.63 41.78 22.62
C ALA A 141 40.52 41.26 23.76
N THR A 142 40.02 40.29 24.53
CA THR A 142 40.84 39.45 25.40
C THR A 142 41.04 38.11 24.68
N ALA A 143 42.28 37.75 24.41
CA ALA A 143 42.65 36.50 23.76
C ALA A 143 42.17 35.31 24.59
N THR A 144 41.25 34.52 24.02
CA THR A 144 40.78 33.27 24.62
C THR A 144 41.10 32.13 23.67
N THR A 145 41.63 31.05 24.23
CA THR A 145 42.16 29.87 23.56
C THR A 145 41.15 29.18 22.65
N ALA A 146 41.66 28.62 21.55
CA ALA A 146 40.91 27.95 20.49
C ALA A 146 39.86 26.96 21.03
N PRO A 147 38.61 26.97 20.50
CA PRO A 147 37.63 25.96 20.85
C PRO A 147 38.02 24.61 20.22
N THR A 148 38.10 23.59 21.06
CA THR A 148 38.09 22.18 20.70
C THR A 148 36.90 21.89 19.78
N PRO A 149 37.03 21.09 18.71
CA PRO A 149 35.93 20.84 17.77
C PRO A 149 34.72 20.24 18.50
N THR A 150 33.62 20.99 18.50
CA THR A 150 32.32 20.53 18.97
C THR A 150 31.84 19.41 18.06
N VAL A 151 31.74 18.20 18.60
CA VAL A 151 31.18 17.05 17.91
C VAL A 151 29.70 17.35 17.64
N THR A 152 29.31 17.48 16.38
CA THR A 152 27.91 17.51 15.98
C THR A 152 27.28 16.19 16.41
N PRO A 153 26.24 16.17 17.28
CA PRO A 153 25.53 14.93 17.56
C PRO A 153 24.82 14.51 16.28
N SER A 154 25.38 13.49 15.61
CA SER A 154 24.65 12.72 14.61
C SER A 154 23.53 12.02 15.35
N ILE A 155 22.29 12.45 15.12
CA ILE A 155 21.10 11.71 15.52
C ILE A 155 20.98 10.52 14.56
N ALA A 156 21.88 9.55 14.71
CA ALA A 156 21.62 8.20 14.24
C ALA A 156 20.46 7.67 15.08
N PRO A 157 19.41 7.05 14.49
CA PRO A 157 18.40 6.37 15.28
C PRO A 157 19.10 5.29 16.11
N THR A 158 19.19 5.52 17.42
CA THR A 158 19.62 4.49 18.37
C THR A 158 18.59 3.38 18.28
N VAL A 159 18.97 2.28 17.63
CA VAL A 159 18.23 1.03 17.75
C VAL A 159 18.39 0.64 19.22
N ALA A 160 17.34 0.85 20.02
CA ALA A 160 17.31 0.39 21.40
C ALA A 160 17.67 -1.12 21.40
N PRO A 161 18.50 -1.61 22.34
CA PRO A 161 18.73 -3.03 22.45
C PRO A 161 17.38 -3.72 22.61
N THR A 162 17.07 -4.67 21.74
CA THR A 162 15.90 -5.53 21.84
C THR A 162 15.97 -6.22 23.21
N ALA A 163 15.22 -5.72 24.19
CA ALA A 163 15.01 -6.45 25.42
C ALA A 163 14.50 -7.84 25.04
N THR A 164 15.12 -8.88 25.59
CA THR A 164 14.60 -10.24 25.48
C THR A 164 13.11 -10.17 25.84
N PRO A 165 12.18 -10.54 24.93
CA PRO A 165 10.76 -10.41 25.23
C PRO A 165 10.47 -11.20 26.49
N ALA A 166 9.81 -10.56 27.46
CA ALA A 166 9.18 -11.30 28.55
C ALA A 166 8.33 -12.43 27.91
N PRO A 167 8.35 -13.65 28.46
CA PRO A 167 7.57 -14.74 27.90
C PRO A 167 6.12 -14.30 27.78
N LEU A 168 5.55 -14.51 26.59
CA LEU A 168 4.18 -14.14 26.28
C LEU A 168 3.25 -14.72 27.37
N PRO A 169 2.36 -13.92 27.98
CA PRO A 169 1.41 -14.47 28.94
C PRO A 169 0.64 -15.63 28.29
N SER A 170 0.63 -16.77 28.98
CA SER A 170 -0.05 -17.99 28.51
C SER A 170 -1.50 -17.94 28.98
N GLY A 171 -2.44 -17.69 28.07
CA GLY A 171 -3.87 -17.72 28.35
C GLY A 171 -4.68 -16.67 27.59
N ALA A 172 -6.00 -16.85 27.62
CA ALA A 172 -6.94 -15.81 27.21
C ALA A 172 -6.90 -14.64 28.22
N PRO A 173 -7.20 -13.39 27.79
CA PRO A 173 -7.23 -12.25 28.70
C PRO A 173 -8.33 -12.44 29.76
N SER A 174 -8.05 -11.99 30.99
CA SER A 174 -8.99 -12.16 32.12
C SER A 174 -10.22 -11.25 32.02
N GLN A 175 -10.06 -10.09 31.37
CA GLN A 175 -11.10 -9.08 31.18
C GLN A 175 -11.21 -8.71 29.70
N VAL A 176 -12.23 -9.25 29.03
CA VAL A 176 -12.63 -8.90 27.66
C VAL A 176 -13.66 -7.77 27.69
N VAL A 177 -13.37 -6.68 27.00
CA VAL A 177 -14.23 -5.49 26.83
C VAL A 177 -15.15 -5.64 25.62
N LEU A 178 -14.61 -6.18 24.53
CA LEU A 178 -15.34 -6.45 23.28
C LEU A 178 -14.78 -7.73 22.66
N GLN A 179 -15.65 -8.58 22.13
CA GLN A 179 -15.26 -9.72 21.31
C GLN A 179 -16.23 -9.91 20.14
N ASN A 180 -15.68 -10.07 18.93
CA ASN A 180 -16.45 -10.42 17.75
C ASN A 180 -15.68 -11.37 16.84
N ARG A 181 -16.28 -12.54 16.59
CA ARG A 181 -15.72 -13.62 15.76
C ARG A 181 -16.59 -13.94 14.53
N PHE A 182 -17.73 -13.25 14.37
CA PHE A 182 -18.70 -13.45 13.29
C PHE A 182 -19.30 -14.87 13.11
N ASP A 183 -18.84 -15.89 13.85
CA ASP A 183 -19.27 -17.28 13.84
C ASP A 183 -20.77 -17.49 14.07
N GLN A 184 -21.44 -16.52 14.69
CA GLN A 184 -22.87 -16.57 14.97
C GLN A 184 -23.75 -16.38 13.72
N TYR A 185 -23.20 -15.85 12.63
CA TYR A 185 -23.99 -15.46 11.45
C TYR A 185 -23.93 -16.49 10.32
N ALA A 186 -24.95 -16.47 9.46
CA ALA A 186 -24.94 -17.24 8.21
C ALA A 186 -24.10 -16.53 7.14
N VAL A 187 -23.55 -17.29 6.20
CA VAL A 187 -22.88 -16.73 5.02
C VAL A 187 -23.87 -15.89 4.21
N GLY A 188 -23.44 -14.68 3.82
CA GLY A 188 -24.28 -13.72 3.11
C GLY A 188 -23.85 -12.28 3.36
N VAL A 189 -24.69 -11.33 2.94
CA VAL A 189 -24.49 -9.90 3.26
C VAL A 189 -24.53 -9.71 4.78
N TYR A 190 -23.59 -8.95 5.32
CA TYR A 190 -23.56 -8.60 6.73
C TYR A 190 -24.59 -7.50 7.00
N GLN A 191 -25.69 -7.86 7.66
CA GLN A 191 -26.91 -7.06 7.71
C GLN A 191 -26.86 -6.00 8.81
N ALA A 192 -27.65 -4.94 8.62
CA ALA A 192 -27.84 -3.86 9.59
C ALA A 192 -28.11 -4.32 11.04
N PRO A 193 -29.03 -5.28 11.31
CA PRO A 193 -29.25 -5.77 12.68
C PRO A 193 -28.04 -6.49 13.28
N GLN A 194 -27.27 -7.21 12.46
CA GLN A 194 -26.06 -7.93 12.89
C GLN A 194 -24.96 -6.93 13.27
N PHE A 195 -24.75 -5.92 12.43
CA PHE A 195 -23.85 -4.81 12.71
C PHE A 195 -24.19 -4.09 14.01
N LYS A 196 -25.45 -3.73 14.21
CA LYS A 196 -25.90 -3.06 15.42
C LYS A 196 -25.73 -3.93 16.67
N ALA A 197 -25.98 -5.24 16.56
CA ALA A 197 -25.78 -6.18 17.66
C ALA A 197 -24.29 -6.31 18.04
N ASP A 198 -23.40 -6.36 17.05
CA ASP A 198 -21.97 -6.55 17.28
C ASP A 198 -21.26 -5.28 17.78
N TRP A 199 -21.65 -4.11 17.29
CA TRP A 199 -20.91 -2.86 17.50
C TRP A 199 -21.66 -1.82 18.34
N GLY A 200 -22.94 -2.03 18.63
CA GLY A 200 -23.73 -1.13 19.47
C GLY A 200 -24.02 0.25 18.87
N ILE A 201 -23.79 0.45 17.57
CA ILE A 201 -24.00 1.71 16.85
C ILE A 201 -24.97 1.53 15.68
N GLU A 202 -25.58 2.64 15.25
CA GLU A 202 -26.53 2.60 14.14
C GLU A 202 -25.82 2.21 12.83
N PRO A 203 -26.43 1.36 11.98
CA PRO A 203 -25.81 0.91 10.73
C PRO A 203 -25.41 2.02 9.75
N GLY A 204 -26.08 3.19 9.83
CA GLY A 204 -25.76 4.37 9.03
C GLY A 204 -24.41 5.01 9.35
N GLU A 205 -23.85 4.74 10.53
CA GLU A 205 -22.51 5.22 10.93
C GLU A 205 -21.39 4.43 10.24
N SER A 206 -21.70 3.27 9.66
CA SER A 206 -20.78 2.53 8.81
C SER A 206 -20.91 2.97 7.36
N THR A 207 -19.80 3.27 6.70
CA THR A 207 -19.82 3.43 5.24
C THR A 207 -20.06 2.08 4.53
N GLY A 208 -19.71 0.95 5.15
CA GLY A 208 -19.72 -0.36 4.52
C GLY A 208 -21.09 -1.02 4.49
N VAL A 209 -21.84 -0.95 5.59
CA VAL A 209 -23.11 -1.68 5.78
C VAL A 209 -24.22 -1.18 4.84
N PRO A 210 -24.57 0.12 4.79
CA PRO A 210 -25.65 0.61 3.93
C PRO A 210 -25.34 0.42 2.44
N SER A 211 -24.06 0.35 2.08
CA SER A 211 -23.58 0.16 0.70
C SER A 211 -23.44 -1.32 0.31
N GLY A 212 -23.77 -2.27 1.19
CA GLY A 212 -23.67 -3.71 0.92
C GLY A 212 -22.25 -4.21 0.68
N ARG A 213 -21.23 -3.54 1.23
CA ARG A 213 -19.80 -3.88 1.03
C ARG A 213 -19.26 -4.92 2.00
N LEU A 214 -20.05 -5.25 3.03
CA LEU A 214 -19.67 -6.18 4.07
C LEU A 214 -20.42 -7.51 3.88
N SER A 215 -19.72 -8.62 3.99
CA SER A 215 -20.31 -9.96 3.86
C SER A 215 -19.70 -10.89 4.88
N ILE A 216 -20.50 -11.78 5.46
CA ILE A 216 -20.01 -12.95 6.18
C ILE A 216 -19.73 -14.05 5.14
N VAL A 217 -18.54 -14.60 5.16
CA VAL A 217 -18.10 -15.68 4.24
C VAL A 217 -17.40 -16.78 5.03
N ALA A 218 -17.34 -17.99 4.47
CA ALA A 218 -16.49 -19.03 5.03
C ALA A 218 -15.01 -18.65 4.86
N ASP A 219 -14.18 -18.91 5.87
CA ASP A 219 -12.74 -18.76 5.72
C ASP A 219 -12.21 -19.77 4.69
N THR A 220 -11.40 -19.27 3.76
CA THR A 220 -10.76 -20.09 2.72
C THR A 220 -9.72 -21.07 3.27
N ALA A 221 -9.10 -20.76 4.42
CA ALA A 221 -8.14 -21.66 5.07
C ALA A 221 -8.83 -22.66 6.03
N ASN A 222 -10.01 -22.31 6.54
CA ASN A 222 -10.80 -23.15 7.43
C ASN A 222 -12.30 -22.94 7.15
N PRO A 223 -12.92 -23.70 6.25
CA PRO A 223 -14.32 -23.48 5.85
C PRO A 223 -15.36 -23.62 6.96
N ALA A 224 -15.00 -24.17 8.12
CA ALA A 224 -15.86 -24.22 9.30
C ALA A 224 -15.91 -22.87 10.04
N ASN A 225 -14.90 -22.02 9.87
CA ASN A 225 -14.83 -20.66 10.42
C ASN A 225 -15.55 -19.66 9.49
N LYS A 226 -16.14 -18.61 10.06
CA LYS A 226 -16.80 -17.55 9.29
C LYS A 226 -16.22 -16.20 9.62
N VAL A 227 -15.95 -15.42 8.59
CA VAL A 227 -15.18 -14.18 8.68
C VAL A 227 -15.91 -13.03 8.02
N LEU A 228 -15.61 -11.81 8.47
CA LEU A 228 -16.07 -10.59 7.82
C LEU A 228 -15.19 -10.32 6.59
N ARG A 229 -15.79 -10.35 5.40
CA ARG A 229 -15.18 -9.87 4.16
C ARG A 229 -15.58 -8.42 3.90
N VAL A 230 -14.60 -7.57 3.66
CA VAL A 230 -14.75 -6.19 3.21
C VAL A 230 -14.45 -6.11 1.71
N ARG A 231 -15.34 -5.49 0.92
CA ARG A 231 -15.10 -5.13 -0.48
C ARG A 231 -14.55 -3.71 -0.57
N TYR A 232 -13.42 -3.56 -1.25
CA TYR A 232 -12.84 -2.27 -1.65
C TYR A 232 -13.19 -2.01 -3.10
N LEU A 233 -13.83 -0.88 -3.40
CA LEU A 233 -14.32 -0.58 -4.75
C LEU A 233 -13.18 -0.23 -5.72
N ALA A 234 -13.25 -0.80 -6.92
CA ALA A 234 -12.42 -0.44 -8.07
C ALA A 234 -12.51 1.07 -8.37
N GLY A 235 -11.37 1.69 -8.70
CA GLY A 235 -11.30 3.09 -9.13
C GLY A 235 -11.60 4.12 -8.04
N GLN A 236 -11.77 3.70 -6.78
CA GLN A 236 -12.14 4.56 -5.66
C GLN A 236 -11.13 4.50 -4.50
N VAL A 237 -11.15 5.56 -3.70
CA VAL A 237 -10.29 5.74 -2.52
C VAL A 237 -11.10 6.32 -1.37
N GLY A 238 -10.54 6.29 -0.15
CA GLY A 238 -11.16 6.87 1.03
C GLY A 238 -12.24 5.99 1.65
N GLY A 239 -12.75 6.38 2.82
CA GLY A 239 -13.64 5.53 3.62
C GLY A 239 -14.94 5.13 2.91
N ASN A 240 -15.45 6.01 2.04
CA ASN A 240 -16.65 5.75 1.22
C ASN A 240 -16.42 4.71 0.12
N SER A 241 -15.21 4.18 -0.07
CA SER A 241 -14.92 3.11 -1.02
C SER A 241 -14.93 1.70 -0.39
N ALA A 242 -15.00 1.60 0.94
CA ALA A 242 -14.89 0.34 1.68
C ALA A 242 -15.63 0.41 3.02
N MET A 243 -14.92 0.44 4.15
CA MET A 243 -15.50 0.39 5.50
C MET A 243 -14.79 1.37 6.44
N THR A 244 -15.58 2.24 7.06
CA THR A 244 -15.16 3.10 8.18
C THR A 244 -16.30 3.24 9.18
N PHE A 245 -15.98 3.19 10.47
CA PHE A 245 -16.84 3.57 11.59
C PHE A 245 -16.01 3.62 12.87
N ASP A 246 -16.55 4.22 13.93
CA ASP A 246 -15.98 4.18 15.28
C ASP A 246 -16.79 3.20 16.14
N ALA A 247 -16.20 2.07 16.49
CA ALA A 247 -16.82 1.12 17.41
C ALA A 247 -16.57 1.58 18.85
N PRO A 248 -17.61 1.95 19.62
CA PRO A 248 -17.45 2.42 20.98
C PRO A 248 -17.02 1.28 21.91
N LEU A 249 -16.22 1.61 22.92
CA LEU A 249 -15.82 0.70 23.98
C LEU A 249 -16.51 1.09 25.29
N ALA A 250 -17.16 0.12 25.93
CA ALA A 250 -18.03 0.35 27.08
C ALA A 250 -17.30 0.77 28.38
N LEU A 251 -15.97 0.93 28.35
CA LEU A 251 -15.16 1.27 29.52
C LEU A 251 -14.10 2.33 29.15
N PRO A 252 -14.13 3.54 29.74
CA PRO A 252 -13.02 4.46 29.63
C PRO A 252 -11.82 3.89 30.39
N ALA A 253 -10.78 3.45 29.67
CA ALA A 253 -9.56 2.91 30.26
C ALA A 253 -8.34 3.74 29.92
N GLN A 254 -7.33 3.70 30.80
CA GLN A 254 -6.02 4.28 30.54
C GLN A 254 -5.11 3.35 29.75
N SER A 255 -5.42 2.06 29.69
CA SER A 255 -4.74 1.13 28.79
C SER A 255 -5.71 0.08 28.27
N MET A 256 -5.54 -0.28 26.99
CA MET A 256 -6.21 -1.43 26.40
C MET A 256 -5.33 -2.08 25.34
N PHE A 257 -5.59 -3.36 25.13
CA PHE A 257 -5.18 -4.10 23.94
C PHE A 257 -6.30 -4.14 22.91
N LEU A 258 -5.92 -4.11 21.64
CA LEU A 258 -6.76 -4.54 20.52
C LEU A 258 -6.02 -5.63 19.77
N GLN A 259 -6.66 -6.78 19.60
CA GLN A 259 -6.20 -7.88 18.76
C GLN A 259 -7.26 -8.20 17.71
N TYR A 260 -6.85 -8.45 16.47
CA TYR A 260 -7.73 -8.97 15.43
C TYR A 260 -6.93 -9.69 14.36
N LYS A 261 -7.59 -10.56 13.59
CA LYS A 261 -7.02 -11.23 12.44
C LYS A 261 -7.34 -10.45 11.17
N VAL A 262 -6.37 -10.40 10.25
CA VAL A 262 -6.56 -9.87 8.90
C VAL A 262 -5.93 -10.80 7.87
N ARG A 263 -6.62 -10.98 6.75
CA ARG A 263 -6.10 -11.64 5.56
C ARG A 263 -6.43 -10.80 4.34
N PHE A 264 -5.43 -10.50 3.52
CA PHE A 264 -5.66 -9.93 2.20
C PHE A 264 -5.96 -11.06 1.22
N ASP A 265 -6.88 -10.83 0.27
CA ASP A 265 -7.17 -11.82 -0.76
C ASP A 265 -5.92 -12.27 -1.52
N GLN A 266 -5.91 -13.49 -2.05
CA GLN A 266 -4.77 -14.03 -2.81
C GLN A 266 -4.43 -13.14 -4.02
N ALA A 267 -5.44 -12.51 -4.62
CA ALA A 267 -5.29 -11.60 -5.75
C ALA A 267 -5.14 -10.12 -5.34
N PHE A 268 -4.93 -9.83 -4.04
CA PHE A 268 -4.87 -8.46 -3.55
C PHE A 268 -3.69 -7.70 -4.16
N THR A 269 -3.99 -6.52 -4.71
CA THR A 269 -2.99 -5.59 -5.26
C THR A 269 -2.78 -4.44 -4.28
N TRP A 270 -1.53 -4.20 -3.90
CA TRP A 270 -1.22 -3.24 -2.83
C TRP A 270 -1.39 -1.78 -3.22
N VAL A 271 -1.32 -1.49 -4.53
CA VAL A 271 -1.28 -0.13 -5.10
C VAL A 271 -0.24 0.71 -4.33
N LYS A 272 -0.64 1.86 -3.77
CA LYS A 272 0.20 2.73 -2.93
C LYS A 272 -0.06 2.57 -1.43
N GLY A 273 -1.11 1.83 -1.08
CA GLY A 273 -1.46 1.59 0.31
C GLY A 273 -2.91 1.88 0.69
N GLY A 274 -3.18 1.64 1.95
CA GLY A 274 -4.49 1.83 2.56
C GLY A 274 -4.43 1.62 4.06
N LYS A 275 -5.59 1.71 4.71
CA LYS A 275 -5.73 1.78 6.17
C LYS A 275 -6.21 0.46 6.74
N LEU A 276 -5.81 0.19 7.97
CA LEU A 276 -6.28 -0.94 8.78
C LEU A 276 -6.72 -0.41 10.16
N PRO A 277 -7.62 -1.15 10.85
CA PRO A 277 -8.15 -0.72 12.13
C PRO A 277 -7.09 -0.44 13.21
N GLY A 278 -7.45 0.37 14.19
CA GLY A 278 -6.65 0.55 15.41
C GLY A 278 -7.42 1.18 16.55
N LEU A 279 -6.80 1.34 17.72
CA LEU A 279 -7.46 1.97 18.87
C LEU A 279 -7.60 3.49 18.69
N GLY A 280 -8.58 4.07 19.37
CA GLY A 280 -8.79 5.51 19.43
C GLY A 280 -9.40 5.96 20.75
N GLY A 281 -9.36 7.27 20.96
CA GLY A 281 -9.87 7.93 22.15
C GLY A 281 -10.00 9.44 21.96
N GLY A 282 -10.83 10.08 22.79
CA GLY A 282 -11.10 11.52 22.69
C GLY A 282 -11.75 11.86 21.35
N ASP A 283 -11.20 12.84 20.63
CA ASP A 283 -11.73 13.30 19.34
C ASP A 283 -11.61 12.28 18.20
N THR A 284 -10.90 11.15 18.39
CA THR A 284 -10.62 10.13 17.35
C THR A 284 -10.12 10.73 16.02
N PRO A 285 -9.07 11.57 16.06
CA PRO A 285 -8.60 12.38 14.92
C PRO A 285 -8.19 11.54 13.69
N THR A 286 -8.53 12.05 12.50
CA THR A 286 -8.13 11.49 11.19
C THR A 286 -7.94 12.58 10.12
N GLY A 287 -7.74 12.21 8.85
CA GLY A 287 -7.61 13.17 7.74
C GLY A 287 -6.31 13.96 7.78
N CYS A 288 -6.29 15.20 7.33
CA CYS A 288 -5.13 16.08 7.52
C CYS A 288 -5.53 17.23 8.44
N ILE A 289 -6.12 16.84 9.59
CA ILE A 289 -6.54 17.76 10.64
C ILE A 289 -5.33 18.53 11.18
N GLN A 290 -5.49 19.83 11.38
CA GLN A 290 -4.42 20.72 11.84
C GLN A 290 -3.81 20.24 13.17
N ASN A 291 -2.50 20.41 13.32
CA ASN A 291 -1.79 20.03 14.55
C ASN A 291 -2.22 20.93 15.72
N GLY A 292 -2.41 20.33 16.89
CA GLY A 292 -2.77 21.05 18.12
C GLY A 292 -4.25 21.46 18.24
N THR A 293 -5.13 21.09 17.31
CA THR A 293 -6.56 21.49 17.33
C THR A 293 -7.50 20.40 17.86
N PHE A 294 -6.98 19.29 18.36
CA PHE A 294 -7.76 18.16 18.87
C PHE A 294 -7.09 17.61 20.13
N ASP A 295 -7.88 16.92 20.95
CA ASP A 295 -7.40 16.14 22.09
C ASP A 295 -7.89 14.70 22.01
N GLY A 296 -6.94 13.76 21.97
CA GLY A 296 -7.20 12.36 21.69
C GLY A 296 -6.38 11.80 20.54
N PHE A 297 -6.62 10.54 20.21
CA PHE A 297 -5.71 9.78 19.35
C PHE A 297 -6.43 8.76 18.46
N THR A 298 -5.76 8.36 17.39
CA THR A 298 -6.01 7.10 16.67
C THR A 298 -4.68 6.41 16.38
N THR A 299 -4.68 5.08 16.38
CA THR A 299 -3.48 4.23 16.24
C THR A 299 -3.65 3.20 15.12
N ARG A 300 -4.32 3.61 14.04
CA ARG A 300 -4.56 2.80 12.85
C ARG A 300 -3.24 2.29 12.25
N LEU A 301 -3.33 1.20 11.51
CA LEU A 301 -2.23 0.71 10.69
C LEU A 301 -2.41 1.13 9.24
N MET A 302 -1.35 1.01 8.47
CA MET A 302 -1.37 1.11 7.02
C MET A 302 -0.61 -0.03 6.37
N TRP A 303 -1.11 -0.51 5.24
CA TRP A 303 -0.24 -1.15 4.25
C TRP A 303 0.24 -0.10 3.24
N ARG A 304 1.39 -0.35 2.64
CA ARG A 304 1.99 0.42 1.56
C ARG A 304 2.24 -0.48 0.35
N GLU A 305 2.92 0.07 -0.65
CA GLU A 305 3.42 -0.67 -1.81
C GLU A 305 4.02 -2.01 -1.38
N ASN A 306 3.74 -3.04 -2.17
CA ASN A 306 4.22 -4.40 -1.94
C ASN A 306 3.79 -5.00 -0.57
N GLY A 307 2.86 -4.38 0.16
CA GLY A 307 2.35 -4.89 1.44
C GLY A 307 3.15 -4.46 2.66
N VAL A 308 4.03 -3.46 2.55
CA VAL A 308 4.84 -3.01 3.69
C VAL A 308 3.96 -2.38 4.77
N GLY A 309 4.10 -2.87 6.00
CA GLY A 309 3.34 -2.42 7.15
C GLY A 309 3.91 -1.15 7.78
N PHE A 310 3.03 -0.21 8.08
CA PHE A 310 3.32 1.01 8.82
C PHE A 310 2.30 1.19 9.94
N GLN A 311 2.75 1.71 11.07
CA GLN A 311 1.85 2.41 11.97
C GLN A 311 1.47 3.77 11.39
N TYR A 312 0.24 4.21 11.68
CA TYR A 312 -0.26 5.50 11.27
C TYR A 312 -1.11 6.14 12.37
N TYR A 313 -0.47 7.00 13.17
CA TYR A 313 -1.09 7.58 14.36
C TYR A 313 -1.43 9.06 14.21
N TYR A 314 -2.49 9.44 14.92
CA TYR A 314 -2.80 10.83 15.25
C TYR A 314 -2.80 10.93 16.76
N PHE A 315 -2.19 11.97 17.28
CA PHE A 315 -2.13 12.30 18.70
C PHE A 315 -1.74 13.78 18.80
N PRO A 316 -2.00 14.48 19.93
CA PRO A 316 -1.68 15.90 20.08
C PRO A 316 -0.25 16.28 19.72
N GLY A 317 0.70 15.37 19.96
CA GLY A 317 2.12 15.57 19.67
C GLY A 317 2.56 15.36 18.21
N LYS A 318 1.65 14.98 17.29
CA LYS A 318 2.00 14.62 15.90
C LYS A 318 2.73 15.75 15.16
N LYS A 319 3.61 15.40 14.21
CA LYS A 319 4.47 16.34 13.49
C LYS A 319 4.08 16.53 12.04
N GLU A 320 3.62 15.47 11.38
CA GLU A 320 3.19 15.52 9.99
C GLU A 320 1.86 16.28 9.84
N GLU A 321 1.58 16.76 8.62
CA GLU A 321 0.32 17.42 8.27
C GLU A 321 -0.88 16.46 8.44
N CYS A 322 -0.69 15.19 8.08
CA CYS A 322 -1.66 14.14 8.28
C CYS A 322 -1.24 13.27 9.48
N GLY A 323 -1.29 11.95 9.42
CA GLY A 323 -0.83 11.10 10.53
C GLY A 323 0.69 10.92 10.51
N ASP A 324 1.28 10.72 11.68
CA ASP A 324 2.68 10.34 11.83
C ASP A 324 2.85 8.85 11.48
N TYR A 325 4.01 8.50 10.93
CA TYR A 325 4.32 7.15 10.47
C TYR A 325 5.46 6.52 11.27
N ALA A 326 5.38 5.21 11.48
CA ALA A 326 6.54 4.40 11.84
C ALA A 326 6.54 3.10 11.03
N GLY A 327 7.71 2.71 10.52
CA GLY A 327 7.86 1.44 9.81
C GLY A 327 7.77 0.26 10.77
N LEU A 328 7.03 -0.79 10.40
CA LEU A 328 6.86 -1.99 11.22
C LEU A 328 7.88 -3.09 10.89
N ALA A 329 8.79 -2.85 9.94
CA ALA A 329 9.73 -3.83 9.43
C ALA A 329 9.08 -5.16 8.99
N ARG A 330 7.80 -5.14 8.58
CA ARG A 330 7.05 -6.33 8.15
C ARG A 330 6.34 -6.08 6.83
N ARG A 331 6.14 -7.17 6.08
CA ARG A 331 5.37 -7.22 4.84
C ARG A 331 4.16 -8.12 5.05
N PHE A 332 2.98 -7.61 4.74
CA PHE A 332 1.80 -8.43 4.55
C PHE A 332 1.90 -9.17 3.21
N GLU A 333 1.64 -10.47 3.26
CA GLU A 333 1.61 -11.35 2.10
C GLU A 333 0.14 -11.63 1.76
N ALA A 334 -0.21 -11.53 0.48
CA ALA A 334 -1.54 -11.88 -0.01
C ALA A 334 -1.83 -13.36 0.28
N GLY A 335 -3.06 -13.65 0.70
CA GLY A 335 -3.53 -15.00 0.92
C GLY A 335 -3.19 -15.62 2.29
N ARG A 336 -2.47 -14.91 3.16
CA ARG A 336 -2.09 -15.35 4.50
C ARG A 336 -2.83 -14.58 5.60
N TRP A 337 -3.22 -15.29 6.66
CA TRP A 337 -3.72 -14.69 7.91
C TRP A 337 -2.58 -14.09 8.75
N TYR A 338 -2.85 -12.92 9.31
CA TYR A 338 -2.01 -12.23 10.28
C TYR A 338 -2.84 -11.91 11.52
N THR A 339 -2.26 -12.06 12.71
CA THR A 339 -2.85 -11.53 13.94
C THR A 339 -2.15 -10.22 14.29
N LEU A 340 -2.91 -9.13 14.28
CA LEU A 340 -2.41 -7.80 14.63
C LEU A 340 -2.83 -7.51 16.06
N THR A 341 -1.86 -7.25 16.93
CA THR A 341 -2.12 -6.84 18.31
C THR A 341 -1.48 -5.50 18.58
N GLN A 342 -2.20 -4.58 19.20
CA GLN A 342 -1.66 -3.32 19.67
C GLN A 342 -2.02 -3.08 21.13
N GLN A 343 -1.17 -2.35 21.82
CA GLN A 343 -1.44 -1.84 23.16
C GLN A 343 -1.26 -0.33 23.15
N VAL A 344 -2.22 0.37 23.75
CA VAL A 344 -2.10 1.78 24.09
C VAL A 344 -2.06 1.89 25.61
N VAL A 345 -1.14 2.68 26.13
CA VAL A 345 -1.10 3.17 27.50
C VAL A 345 -1.09 4.69 27.42
N LEU A 346 -2.13 5.33 27.95
CA LEU A 346 -2.26 6.78 27.93
C LEU A 346 -1.21 7.41 28.83
N ASN A 347 -0.71 8.56 28.40
CA ASN A 347 0.20 9.36 29.19
C ASN A 347 -0.49 9.98 30.42
N ASP A 348 0.35 10.36 31.38
CA ASP A 348 0.00 11.29 32.44
C ASP A 348 -0.22 12.69 31.86
N ILE A 349 -1.13 13.45 32.46
CA ILE A 349 -1.46 14.80 31.99
C ILE A 349 -0.23 15.71 32.09
N GLY A 350 0.13 16.33 30.96
CA GLY A 350 1.30 17.20 30.84
C GLY A 350 2.64 16.47 30.62
N GLN A 351 2.65 15.14 30.52
CA GLN A 351 3.85 14.35 30.27
C GLN A 351 3.73 13.57 28.96
N ALA A 352 4.82 13.42 28.22
CA ALA A 352 4.89 12.56 27.04
C ALA A 352 5.46 11.19 27.42
N ASN A 353 4.80 10.48 28.33
CA ASN A 353 5.20 9.18 28.86
C ASN A 353 4.22 8.04 28.53
N GLY A 354 3.32 8.26 27.56
CA GLY A 354 2.42 7.23 27.08
C GLY A 354 3.16 6.18 26.26
N GLU A 355 2.61 4.98 26.21
CA GLU A 355 3.23 3.84 25.55
C GLU A 355 2.35 3.33 24.40
N PHE A 356 2.99 3.01 23.29
CA PHE A 356 2.43 2.28 22.18
C PHE A 356 3.27 1.05 21.91
N ARG A 357 2.62 -0.10 21.73
CA ARG A 357 3.26 -1.32 21.27
C ARG A 357 2.44 -1.96 20.16
N GLN A 358 3.11 -2.50 19.15
CA GLN A 358 2.50 -3.27 18.08
C GLN A 358 3.20 -4.62 17.95
N TRP A 359 2.39 -5.67 17.89
CA TRP A 359 2.80 -7.02 17.53
C TRP A 359 2.15 -7.46 16.24
N ILE A 360 2.88 -8.25 15.44
CA ILE A 360 2.34 -8.96 14.29
C ILE A 360 2.69 -10.44 14.48
N ASP A 361 1.67 -11.30 14.45
CA ASP A 361 1.81 -12.72 14.75
C ASP A 361 2.54 -12.97 16.09
N GLY A 362 2.23 -12.15 17.10
CA GLY A 362 2.77 -12.28 18.45
C GLY A 362 4.22 -11.79 18.61
N GLU A 363 4.88 -11.35 17.54
CA GLU A 363 6.21 -10.75 17.60
C GLU A 363 6.11 -9.23 17.77
N LEU A 364 6.82 -8.66 18.75
CA LEU A 364 6.88 -7.21 18.97
C LEU A 364 7.65 -6.56 17.81
N VAL A 365 6.96 -5.75 17.01
CA VAL A 365 7.53 -5.12 15.80
C VAL A 365 7.80 -3.62 15.98
N LEU A 366 7.20 -3.01 17.01
CA LEU A 366 7.35 -1.60 17.30
C LEU A 366 6.97 -1.32 18.76
N GLU A 367 7.77 -0.50 19.41
CA GLU A 367 7.50 0.07 20.73
C GLU A 367 7.88 1.56 20.74
N ASN A 368 7.02 2.38 21.33
CA ASN A 368 7.29 3.79 21.62
C ASN A 368 6.80 4.09 23.03
N ASN A 369 7.65 4.65 23.88
CA ASN A 369 7.37 4.95 25.29
C ASN A 369 7.31 6.46 25.59
N ALA A 370 7.29 7.30 24.54
CA ALA A 370 7.32 8.75 24.65
C ALA A 370 6.13 9.41 23.94
N MET A 371 4.93 8.84 24.09
CA MET A 371 3.72 9.32 23.41
C MET A 371 2.94 10.32 24.26
N LEU A 372 2.47 11.41 23.64
CA LEU A 372 1.49 12.34 24.23
C LEU A 372 0.13 12.12 23.56
N PHE A 373 -0.61 11.09 24.00
CA PHE A 373 -1.92 10.73 23.47
C PHE A 373 -3.05 11.67 23.89
N ARG A 374 -2.91 12.35 25.02
CA ARG A 374 -3.91 13.25 25.59
C ARG A 374 -3.32 14.41 26.37
N ASN A 375 -4.05 15.52 26.38
CA ASN A 375 -3.83 16.69 27.23
C ASN A 375 -4.85 16.76 28.39
N SER A 376 -6.06 16.20 28.21
CA SER A 376 -7.11 16.18 29.23
C SER A 376 -7.28 14.81 29.87
N ALA A 377 -7.55 14.81 31.19
CA ALA A 377 -7.90 13.59 31.93
C ALA A 377 -9.22 12.95 31.47
N ASN A 378 -10.06 13.70 30.73
CA ASN A 378 -11.31 13.20 30.17
C ASN A 378 -11.11 12.29 28.95
N VAL A 379 -9.92 12.29 28.34
CA VAL A 379 -9.60 11.40 27.24
C VAL A 379 -9.22 10.03 27.79
N SER A 380 -9.93 9.00 27.32
CA SER A 380 -9.67 7.58 27.60
C SER A 380 -9.53 6.80 26.29
N VAL A 381 -9.04 5.56 26.35
CA VAL A 381 -9.17 4.61 25.24
C VAL A 381 -10.65 4.21 25.18
N SER A 382 -11.35 4.63 24.12
CA SER A 382 -12.81 4.59 24.09
C SER A 382 -13.41 4.09 22.78
N ALA A 383 -12.59 3.82 21.76
CA ALA A 383 -13.07 3.32 20.49
C ALA A 383 -12.06 2.40 19.78
N ILE A 384 -12.58 1.56 18.89
CA ILE A 384 -11.80 1.04 17.76
C ILE A 384 -12.13 1.91 16.56
N LYS A 385 -11.11 2.51 15.96
CA LYS A 385 -11.22 3.19 14.67
C LYS A 385 -11.22 2.13 13.56
N MET A 386 -12.40 1.66 13.17
CA MET A 386 -12.60 0.56 12.21
C MET A 386 -12.46 1.03 10.76
N ASP A 387 -11.30 1.62 10.45
CA ASP A 387 -10.99 2.14 9.14
C ASP A 387 -10.27 1.09 8.30
N THR A 388 -10.85 0.72 7.16
CA THR A 388 -10.11 0.08 6.09
C THR A 388 -10.57 0.51 4.71
N PHE A 389 -9.61 1.03 3.93
CA PHE A 389 -9.82 1.52 2.57
C PHE A 389 -8.47 1.77 1.90
N PHE A 390 -8.44 1.74 0.56
CA PHE A 390 -7.31 2.28 -0.21
C PHE A 390 -7.28 3.79 -0.10
N GLY A 391 -6.10 4.40 0.08
CA GLY A 391 -6.02 5.85 -0.01
C GLY A 391 -4.82 6.50 0.66
N GLY A 392 -4.96 7.79 0.89
CA GLY A 392 -4.41 8.82 0.00
C GLY A 392 -5.61 9.56 -0.62
N SER A 393 -5.40 10.69 -1.28
CA SER A 393 -6.51 11.52 -1.78
C SER A 393 -6.61 11.59 -3.31
N SER A 394 -5.69 10.95 -4.03
CA SER A 394 -5.61 10.96 -5.50
C SER A 394 -5.98 9.60 -6.11
N SER A 395 -6.36 9.62 -7.39
CA SER A 395 -6.86 8.44 -8.11
C SER A 395 -5.82 7.33 -8.31
N ASP A 396 -4.54 7.64 -8.25
CA ASP A 396 -3.42 6.70 -8.32
C ASP A 396 -3.26 5.81 -7.07
N TRP A 397 -4.07 6.04 -6.03
CA TRP A 397 -4.21 5.13 -4.90
C TRP A 397 -5.31 4.08 -5.10
N ALA A 398 -6.16 4.26 -6.11
CA ALA A 398 -7.29 3.37 -6.33
C ALA A 398 -6.84 2.02 -6.92
N PRO A 399 -7.41 0.90 -6.47
CA PRO A 399 -7.21 -0.37 -7.14
C PRO A 399 -7.96 -0.39 -8.47
N VAL A 400 -7.41 -1.08 -9.48
CA VAL A 400 -8.04 -1.17 -10.82
C VAL A 400 -9.28 -2.05 -10.80
N ASN A 401 -9.28 -3.09 -9.96
CA ASN A 401 -10.39 -4.02 -9.78
C ASN A 401 -10.83 -3.97 -8.32
N ASP A 402 -12.04 -4.44 -8.03
CA ASP A 402 -12.46 -4.62 -6.64
C ASP A 402 -11.47 -5.53 -5.92
N GLN A 403 -11.13 -5.14 -4.69
CA GLN A 403 -10.26 -5.92 -3.84
C GLN A 403 -11.04 -6.41 -2.63
N TYR A 404 -10.50 -7.42 -1.95
CA TYR A 404 -11.12 -7.99 -0.77
C TYR A 404 -10.08 -8.21 0.33
N ALA A 405 -10.50 -7.98 1.57
CA ALA A 405 -9.78 -8.38 2.76
C ALA A 405 -10.78 -8.98 3.74
N TYR A 406 -10.27 -9.85 4.58
CA TYR A 406 -11.03 -10.65 5.52
C TYR A 406 -10.55 -10.29 6.92
N PHE A 407 -11.49 -10.12 7.84
CA PHE A 407 -11.23 -9.76 9.23
C PHE A 407 -11.98 -10.72 10.14
N ASP A 408 -11.36 -11.04 11.26
CA ASP A 408 -11.91 -11.97 12.23
C ASP A 408 -11.31 -11.75 13.64
N ASP A 409 -11.86 -12.42 14.64
CA ASP A 409 -11.32 -12.49 16.01
C ASP A 409 -10.98 -11.12 16.62
N PHE A 410 -11.85 -10.12 16.47
CA PHE A 410 -11.69 -8.84 17.16
C PHE A 410 -11.84 -9.04 18.67
N ILE A 411 -10.82 -8.65 19.42
CA ILE A 411 -10.80 -8.70 20.88
C ILE A 411 -10.23 -7.37 21.38
N VAL A 412 -10.96 -6.74 22.30
CA VAL A 412 -10.43 -5.66 23.13
C VAL A 412 -10.40 -6.14 24.57
N SER A 413 -9.28 -5.96 25.25
CA SER A 413 -9.07 -6.44 26.62
C SER A 413 -8.17 -5.51 27.42
N ALA A 414 -8.31 -5.55 28.75
CA ALA A 414 -7.44 -4.82 29.65
C ALA A 414 -6.05 -5.49 29.74
N ASP A 415 -6.04 -6.83 29.78
CA ASP A 415 -4.82 -7.64 29.79
C ASP A 415 -4.44 -8.12 28.40
N SER A 416 -3.19 -8.55 28.26
CA SER A 416 -2.62 -8.99 26.99
C SER A 416 -3.36 -10.21 26.40
N PRO A 417 -3.86 -10.13 25.16
CA PRO A 417 -4.47 -11.25 24.46
C PRO A 417 -3.46 -12.11 23.69
N LEU A 418 -2.15 -11.83 23.82
CA LEU A 418 -1.10 -12.42 22.98
C LEU A 418 -1.01 -13.95 23.12
N GLY A 419 -1.47 -14.52 24.23
CA GLY A 419 -1.60 -15.97 24.41
C GLY A 419 -2.53 -16.65 23.41
N MET A 420 -3.44 -15.90 22.77
CA MET A 420 -4.40 -16.40 21.78
C MET A 420 -3.88 -16.36 20.34
N VAL A 421 -2.66 -15.85 20.09
CA VAL A 421 -2.13 -15.75 18.73
C VAL A 421 -1.78 -17.13 18.18
N ASP A 422 -2.48 -17.55 17.12
CA ASP A 422 -2.33 -18.84 16.43
C ASP A 422 -1.75 -18.71 15.01
N THR A 423 -1.62 -17.50 14.47
CA THR A 423 -1.03 -17.21 13.14
C THR A 423 0.50 -17.18 13.13
N ARG A 424 1.12 -17.52 14.26
CA ARG A 424 2.58 -17.62 14.38
C ARG A 424 3.12 -18.60 13.36
N SER A 425 3.93 -18.08 12.44
CA SER A 425 4.78 -18.89 11.59
C SER A 425 6.17 -18.90 12.19
N THR A 426 6.68 -20.08 12.52
CA THR A 426 8.12 -20.23 12.76
C THR A 426 8.83 -19.95 11.43
N PRO A 427 9.74 -18.96 11.37
CA PRO A 427 10.62 -18.84 10.23
C PRO A 427 11.32 -20.18 9.98
N PRO A 428 11.66 -20.52 8.74
CA PRO A 428 12.50 -21.68 8.46
C PRO A 428 13.75 -21.62 9.34
N SER A 429 14.09 -22.72 10.01
CA SER A 429 15.37 -22.81 10.69
C SER A 429 16.45 -22.95 9.63
N TYR A 430 17.44 -22.08 9.68
CA TYR A 430 18.61 -22.15 8.83
C TYR A 430 19.78 -22.75 9.59
N ASN A 431 20.55 -23.61 8.94
CA ASN A 431 21.87 -23.94 9.44
C ASN A 431 22.78 -22.74 9.19
N HIS A 432 23.38 -22.20 10.24
CA HIS A 432 24.22 -21.03 10.18
C HIS A 432 25.72 -21.42 10.21
N PRO A 433 26.57 -20.84 9.34
CA PRO A 433 26.22 -19.91 8.26
C PRO A 433 25.44 -20.61 7.13
N VAL A 434 24.57 -19.84 6.45
CA VAL A 434 23.74 -20.37 5.35
C VAL A 434 24.65 -20.63 4.16
N ALA A 435 24.52 -21.80 3.55
CA ALA A 435 25.32 -22.17 2.38
C ALA A 435 25.15 -21.12 1.26
N GLY A 436 26.25 -20.75 0.60
CA GLY A 436 26.27 -19.72 -0.45
C GLY A 436 26.54 -18.30 0.06
N TYR A 437 26.49 -18.05 1.38
CA TYR A 437 26.89 -16.76 1.96
C TYR A 437 28.32 -16.83 2.48
N SER A 438 29.17 -15.94 1.98
CA SER A 438 30.53 -15.78 2.47
C SER A 438 30.58 -14.87 3.69
N GLN A 439 31.53 -15.07 4.61
CA GLN A 439 31.69 -14.11 5.72
C GLN A 439 32.21 -12.78 5.15
N TRP A 440 31.60 -11.66 5.54
CA TRP A 440 32.09 -10.35 5.16
C TRP A 440 33.51 -10.10 5.70
N GLN A 441 34.35 -9.46 4.90
CA GLN A 441 35.75 -9.14 5.20
C GLN A 441 36.00 -7.65 4.92
N ALA A 442 36.62 -6.94 5.86
CA ALA A 442 36.85 -5.50 5.75
C ALA A 442 37.77 -5.11 4.58
N SER A 443 38.68 -6.00 4.18
CA SER A 443 39.62 -5.76 3.08
C SER A 443 39.04 -6.06 1.69
N SER A 444 37.89 -6.72 1.61
CA SER A 444 37.30 -7.17 0.35
C SER A 444 36.45 -6.09 -0.31
N VAL A 445 36.35 -6.15 -1.63
CA VAL A 445 35.37 -5.40 -2.43
C VAL A 445 34.29 -6.35 -2.91
N TYR A 446 33.06 -5.86 -2.99
CA TYR A 446 31.90 -6.68 -3.33
C TYR A 446 31.18 -6.11 -4.54
N PRO A 447 31.14 -6.83 -5.68
CA PRO A 447 30.28 -6.49 -6.81
C PRO A 447 28.79 -6.45 -6.42
N ALA A 448 27.97 -5.83 -7.26
CA ALA A 448 26.52 -5.84 -7.11
C ALA A 448 25.98 -7.28 -6.97
N ASN A 449 25.01 -7.47 -6.08
CA ASN A 449 24.40 -8.75 -5.73
C ASN A 449 25.31 -9.78 -5.03
N SER A 450 26.53 -9.42 -4.64
CA SER A 450 27.33 -10.26 -3.75
C SER A 450 26.56 -10.51 -2.45
N VAL A 451 26.57 -11.75 -1.97
CA VAL A 451 25.90 -12.13 -0.73
C VAL A 451 26.91 -12.48 0.35
N VAL A 452 26.68 -11.95 1.55
CA VAL A 452 27.57 -12.13 2.71
C VAL A 452 26.78 -12.33 3.98
N TYR A 453 27.43 -12.87 5.01
CA TYR A 453 26.94 -12.84 6.38
C TYR A 453 27.88 -12.08 7.32
N ARG A 454 27.32 -11.54 8.40
CA ARG A 454 28.03 -11.04 9.58
C ARG A 454 27.39 -11.62 10.83
N VAL A 455 28.21 -11.85 11.85
CA VAL A 455 27.71 -12.14 13.19
C VAL A 455 27.66 -10.81 13.95
N ASP A 456 26.52 -10.47 14.53
CA ASP A 456 26.36 -9.24 15.31
C ASP A 456 26.92 -9.39 16.74
N ALA A 457 26.84 -8.32 17.52
CA ALA A 457 27.38 -8.28 18.88
C ALA A 457 26.72 -9.30 19.84
N ASN A 458 25.52 -9.79 19.49
CA ASN A 458 24.78 -10.78 20.28
C ASN A 458 25.03 -12.22 19.79
N GLY A 459 25.93 -12.41 18.83
CA GLY A 459 26.19 -13.73 18.24
C GLY A 459 25.17 -14.16 17.19
N GLN A 460 24.26 -13.28 16.74
CA GLN A 460 23.27 -13.62 15.73
C GLN A 460 23.85 -13.47 14.33
N TYR A 461 23.60 -14.46 13.47
CA TYR A 461 23.95 -14.39 12.05
C TYR A 461 22.96 -13.47 11.31
N ARG A 462 23.50 -12.45 10.65
CA ARG A 462 22.80 -11.46 9.83
C ARG A 462 23.28 -11.61 8.38
N TYR A 463 22.36 -11.53 7.43
CA TYR A 463 22.60 -11.84 6.03
C TYR A 463 22.36 -10.64 5.14
N PHE A 464 23.22 -10.43 4.14
CA PHE A 464 23.22 -9.22 3.35
C PHE A 464 23.47 -9.48 1.88
N ARG A 465 22.87 -8.63 1.03
CA ARG A 465 23.14 -8.54 -0.41
C ARG A 465 23.62 -7.15 -0.77
N ALA A 466 24.71 -7.05 -1.51
CA ALA A 466 25.20 -5.78 -2.03
C ALA A 466 24.23 -5.22 -3.08
N ARG A 467 23.80 -3.95 -2.96
CA ARG A 467 22.94 -3.29 -3.95
C ARG A 467 23.67 -2.92 -5.24
N GLY A 468 24.96 -2.68 -5.12
CA GLY A 468 25.84 -2.23 -6.18
C GLY A 468 27.28 -2.58 -5.85
N TYR A 469 28.22 -2.00 -6.60
CA TYR A 469 29.62 -2.06 -6.21
C TYR A 469 29.79 -1.47 -4.80
N THR A 470 30.36 -2.27 -3.90
CA THR A 470 30.60 -1.92 -2.50
C THR A 470 32.09 -1.99 -2.23
N ALA A 471 32.67 -0.84 -1.89
CA ALA A 471 34.09 -0.69 -1.62
C ALA A 471 34.49 -1.38 -0.31
N LYS A 472 35.80 -1.58 -0.13
CA LYS A 472 36.40 -2.10 1.10
C LYS A 472 36.00 -1.26 2.32
N GLY A 473 35.87 -1.91 3.48
CA GLY A 473 35.57 -1.28 4.76
C GLY A 473 34.10 -0.87 4.98
N ILE A 474 33.22 -1.01 3.99
CA ILE A 474 31.78 -0.70 4.16
C ILE A 474 31.07 -1.86 4.83
N ASP A 475 30.91 -1.73 6.15
CA ASP A 475 30.33 -2.74 7.02
C ASP A 475 28.81 -2.89 6.82
N PRO A 476 28.28 -4.08 6.48
CA PRO A 476 26.85 -4.29 6.31
C PRO A 476 26.02 -4.13 7.59
N LEU A 477 26.57 -4.32 8.79
CA LEU A 477 25.83 -4.08 10.04
C LEU A 477 25.51 -2.60 10.26
N LEU A 478 26.32 -1.71 9.69
CA LEU A 478 26.17 -0.25 9.85
C LEU A 478 25.65 0.43 8.59
N ASN A 479 25.74 -0.25 7.43
CA ASN A 479 25.46 0.33 6.13
C ASN A 479 24.44 -0.49 5.32
N SER A 480 23.42 -1.02 6.02
CA SER A 480 22.34 -1.78 5.41
C SER A 480 20.98 -1.12 5.56
N ILE A 481 20.08 -1.51 4.67
CA ILE A 481 18.64 -1.30 4.78
C ILE A 481 17.95 -2.64 4.83
N LEU A 482 16.90 -2.79 5.64
CA LEU A 482 16.06 -3.98 5.61
C LEU A 482 15.43 -4.15 4.22
N GLU A 483 15.48 -5.38 3.69
CA GLU A 483 14.92 -5.72 2.38
C GLU A 483 13.48 -5.24 2.18
N VAL A 484 12.69 -5.26 3.26
CA VAL A 484 11.29 -4.82 3.25
C VAL A 484 11.11 -3.36 2.79
N TYR A 485 12.11 -2.50 3.00
CA TYR A 485 12.03 -1.07 2.65
C TYR A 485 12.60 -0.72 1.27
N VAL A 486 13.13 -1.71 0.53
CA VAL A 486 13.65 -1.48 -0.82
C VAL A 486 12.50 -1.15 -1.78
N GLY A 487 12.62 0.00 -2.47
CA GLY A 487 11.64 0.42 -3.48
C GLY A 487 10.30 0.92 -2.91
N VAL A 488 10.22 1.18 -1.60
CA VAL A 488 9.02 1.72 -0.95
C VAL A 488 9.06 3.25 -1.01
N TYR A 489 8.09 3.83 -1.72
CA TYR A 489 7.91 5.29 -1.81
C TYR A 489 6.93 5.77 -0.72
N SER A 490 7.37 5.74 0.54
CA SER A 490 6.63 6.32 1.66
C SER A 490 6.96 7.82 1.80
N PRO A 491 6.08 8.66 2.41
CA PRO A 491 6.40 10.04 2.77
C PRO A 491 7.69 10.15 3.57
N ILE A 492 7.97 9.14 4.40
CA ILE A 492 9.30 8.91 4.96
C ILE A 492 10.11 8.12 3.92
N ARG A 493 11.16 8.74 3.37
CA ARG A 493 12.14 7.99 2.56
C ARG A 493 12.88 7.00 3.45
N LEU A 494 12.41 5.76 3.45
CA LEU A 494 13.09 4.66 4.12
C LEU A 494 14.23 4.08 3.29
N ASP A 495 14.19 4.22 1.96
CA ASP A 495 15.33 3.88 1.10
C ASP A 495 16.44 4.93 1.23
N THR A 496 17.41 4.62 2.10
CA THR A 496 18.51 5.50 2.50
C THR A 496 19.76 5.35 1.61
N ALA A 497 19.63 4.74 0.42
CA ALA A 497 20.76 4.49 -0.51
C ALA A 497 21.92 3.68 0.10
N GLN A 498 21.66 2.95 1.19
CA GLN A 498 22.61 2.06 1.85
C GLN A 498 23.20 1.06 0.87
N LYS A 499 24.45 0.65 1.07
CA LYS A 499 25.15 -0.23 0.12
C LYS A 499 24.72 -1.68 0.24
N TRP A 500 24.23 -2.07 1.40
CA TRP A 500 23.78 -3.42 1.69
C TRP A 500 22.25 -3.47 1.87
N ILE A 501 21.65 -4.58 1.46
CA ILE A 501 20.30 -4.98 1.82
C ILE A 501 20.42 -6.10 2.84
N GLU A 502 19.81 -5.94 4.01
CA GLU A 502 19.69 -7.00 4.99
C GLU A 502 18.51 -7.92 4.62
N ILE A 503 18.78 -9.22 4.51
CA ILE A 503 17.87 -10.25 4.03
C ILE A 503 17.21 -10.92 5.23
N ALA A 504 15.87 -10.88 5.28
CA ALA A 504 15.10 -11.43 6.41
C ALA A 504 14.88 -12.95 6.30
N LYS A 505 14.93 -13.51 5.08
CA LYS A 505 14.74 -14.95 4.79
C LYS A 505 15.85 -15.42 3.84
N PRO A 506 17.09 -15.58 4.33
CA PRO A 506 18.28 -15.81 3.51
C PRO A 506 18.32 -17.14 2.76
#